data_AF-A0AA50HZ32-F1
#
_entry.id   AF-A0AA50HZ32-F1
#
_cell.length_a   1.000
_cell.length_b   1.000
_cell.length_c   1.000
_cell.angle_alpha   90.00
_cell.angle_beta   90.00
_cell.angle_gamma   90.00
#
_symmetry.space_group_name_H-M   'P 1'
#
loop_
_entity.id
_entity.type
_entity.pdbx_description
1 polymer ?
#
loop_
_entity_poly.entity_id
_entity_poly.type
_entity_poly.pdbx_seq_one_letter_code
_entity_poly.pdbx_strand_id
1 'polypeptide(L)'
;MTQLRSAGGELVTIPNSAITQVKNLTRSWSRANLSVNVAYDTDPVKAINVLRQVGEDLYNDPEWHDKMLAVPDVLGIDSLTHEGMTITIWIQTAPAQQWSVGRELRFRVRQP
;
A
#
# COMPACT_ATOMS: atom_id res chain seq x y z
N MET A 1 5.26 30.36 -7.40
CA MET A 1 4.22 29.64 -8.16
C MET A 1 4.60 28.18 -8.13
N THR A 2 3.65 27.30 -7.84
CA THR A 2 3.88 25.85 -7.78
C THR A 2 3.07 25.19 -8.89
N GLN A 3 3.69 24.25 -9.60
CA GLN A 3 3.06 23.52 -10.70
C GLN A 3 3.11 22.03 -10.42
N LEU A 4 2.01 21.33 -10.67
CA LEU A 4 1.90 19.90 -10.49
C LEU A 4 1.10 19.31 -11.65
N ARG A 5 1.35 18.02 -11.95
CA ARG A 5 0.63 17.29 -12.98
C ARG A 5 -0.34 16.30 -12.32
N SER A 6 -1.61 16.39 -12.68
CA SER A 6 -2.65 15.46 -12.24
C SER A 6 -2.42 14.06 -12.82
N ALA A 7 -3.04 13.04 -12.22
CA ALA A 7 -3.05 11.68 -12.76
C ALA A 7 -3.68 11.62 -14.17
N GLY A 8 -4.61 12.55 -14.49
CA GLY A 8 -5.18 12.72 -15.82
C GLY A 8 -4.28 13.48 -16.81
N GLY A 9 -3.07 13.87 -16.40
CA GLY A 9 -2.10 14.57 -17.26
C GLY A 9 -2.23 16.10 -17.29
N GLU A 10 -3.25 16.68 -16.65
CA GLU A 10 -3.48 18.13 -16.59
C GLU A 10 -2.35 18.85 -15.84
N LEU A 11 -1.91 20.00 -16.36
CA LEU A 11 -1.00 20.90 -15.65
C LEU A 11 -1.79 21.84 -14.74
N VAL A 12 -1.71 21.61 -13.43
CA VAL A 12 -2.35 22.47 -12.43
C VAL A 12 -1.31 23.46 -11.90
N THR A 13 -1.71 24.73 -11.86
CA THR A 13 -0.85 25.84 -11.44
C THR A 13 -1.48 26.54 -10.24
N ILE A 14 -0.74 26.65 -9.14
CA ILE A 14 -1.22 27.21 -7.87
C ILE A 14 -0.29 28.34 -7.40
N PRO A 15 -0.81 29.54 -7.09
CA PRO A 15 -0.02 30.59 -6.42
C PRO A 15 0.47 30.12 -5.05
N ASN A 16 1.73 30.40 -4.72
CA ASN A 16 2.30 29.94 -3.44
C ASN A 16 1.54 30.50 -2.22
N SER A 17 0.97 31.70 -2.34
CA SER A 17 0.16 32.34 -1.28
C SER A 17 -1.15 31.59 -0.97
N ALA A 18 -1.64 30.76 -1.89
CA ALA A 18 -2.86 29.96 -1.68
C ALA A 18 -2.58 28.61 -0.98
N ILE A 19 -1.31 28.25 -0.77
CA ILE A 19 -0.92 26.96 -0.18
C ILE A 19 -0.77 27.14 1.33
N THR A 20 -1.74 26.62 2.09
CA THR A 20 -1.74 26.65 3.56
C THR A 20 -1.16 25.38 4.17
N GLN A 21 -1.19 24.26 3.46
CA GLN A 21 -0.65 22.97 3.90
C GLN A 21 -0.05 22.19 2.73
N VAL A 22 1.08 21.52 2.96
CA VAL A 22 1.72 20.62 1.99
C VAL A 22 1.80 19.22 2.60
N LYS A 23 1.27 18.22 1.90
CA LYS A 23 1.44 16.80 2.22
C LYS A 23 2.36 16.18 1.19
N ASN A 24 3.50 15.65 1.62
CA ASN A 24 4.44 14.95 0.75
C ASN A 24 4.45 13.46 1.11
N LEU A 25 4.02 12.63 0.17
CA LEU A 25 3.89 11.18 0.34
C LEU A 25 5.20 10.42 0.10
N THR A 26 6.27 11.10 -0.32
CA THR A 26 7.54 10.50 -0.74
C THR A 26 8.76 11.11 -0.05
N ARG A 27 8.57 11.97 0.95
CA ARG A 27 9.70 12.53 1.71
C ARG A 27 10.28 11.46 2.64
N SER A 28 11.54 11.10 2.40
CA SER A 28 12.33 10.08 3.13
C SER A 28 11.87 8.63 2.90
N TRP A 29 10.57 8.35 3.01
CA TRP A 29 9.99 7.04 2.75
C TRP A 29 8.55 7.19 2.28
N SER A 30 7.97 6.09 1.78
CA SER A 30 6.58 6.00 1.38
C SER A 30 5.92 4.77 1.99
N ARG A 31 4.58 4.72 1.97
CA ARG A 31 3.82 3.57 2.49
C ARG A 31 2.92 2.99 1.41
N ALA A 32 3.09 1.70 1.13
CA ALA A 32 2.06 0.94 0.44
C ALA A 32 1.05 0.46 1.47
N ASN A 33 -0.23 0.76 1.22
CA ASN A 33 -1.34 0.26 2.00
C ASN A 33 -2.19 -0.64 1.09
N LEU A 34 -2.45 -1.86 1.54
CA LEU A 34 -3.38 -2.78 0.90
C LEU A 34 -4.39 -3.27 1.93
N SER A 35 -5.66 -3.04 1.61
CA SER A 35 -6.80 -3.62 2.32
C SER A 35 -7.45 -4.66 1.43
N VAL A 36 -7.60 -5.87 1.96
CA VAL A 36 -8.18 -7.03 1.26
C VAL A 36 -9.47 -7.40 1.96
N ASN A 37 -10.57 -7.41 1.21
CA ASN A 37 -11.84 -7.92 1.70
C ASN A 37 -11.90 -9.42 1.48
N VAL A 38 -12.15 -10.16 2.55
CA VAL A 38 -12.37 -11.60 2.55
C VAL A 38 -13.79 -11.90 3.04
N ALA A 39 -14.39 -12.99 2.55
CA ALA A 39 -15.73 -13.38 2.95
C ALA A 39 -15.78 -13.70 4.46
N TYR A 40 -16.95 -13.45 5.07
CA TYR A 40 -17.12 -13.55 6.53
C TYR A 40 -16.93 -14.98 7.07
N ASP A 41 -17.17 -15.98 6.23
CA ASP A 41 -17.00 -17.41 6.53
C ASP A 41 -15.55 -17.90 6.43
N THR A 42 -14.64 -17.05 5.95
CA THR A 42 -13.21 -17.39 5.83
C THR A 42 -12.55 -17.35 7.20
N ASP A 43 -11.71 -18.37 7.49
CA ASP A 43 -10.90 -18.38 8.71
C ASP A 43 -9.95 -17.16 8.75
N PRO A 44 -10.11 -16.23 9.71
CA PRO A 44 -9.30 -15.02 9.81
C PRO A 44 -7.83 -15.33 10.03
N VAL A 45 -7.51 -16.38 10.81
CA VAL A 45 -6.12 -16.74 11.12
C VAL A 45 -5.43 -17.21 9.85
N LYS A 46 -6.12 -18.04 9.05
CA LYS A 46 -5.60 -18.50 7.75
C LYS A 46 -5.40 -17.34 6.80
N ALA A 47 -6.37 -16.43 6.67
CA ALA A 47 -6.27 -15.28 5.77
C ALA A 47 -5.12 -14.34 6.14
N ILE A 48 -4.94 -14.04 7.44
CA ILE A 48 -3.82 -13.23 7.95
C ILE A 48 -2.49 -13.92 7.67
N ASN A 49 -2.39 -15.24 7.88
CA ASN A 49 -1.16 -15.98 7.64
C ASN A 49 -0.78 -16.01 6.15
N VAL A 50 -1.75 -16.18 5.25
CA VAL A 50 -1.50 -16.09 3.81
C VAL A 50 -1.01 -14.69 3.42
N LEU A 51 -1.65 -13.63 3.92
CA LEU A 51 -1.22 -12.26 3.65
C LEU A 51 0.19 -11.98 4.20
N ARG A 52 0.52 -12.51 5.38
CA ARG A 52 1.87 -12.41 5.94
C ARG A 52 2.89 -13.12 5.06
N GLN A 53 2.61 -14.36 4.66
CA GLN A 53 3.51 -15.13 3.81
C GLN A 53 3.76 -14.42 2.48
N VAL A 54 2.70 -13.94 1.81
CA VAL A 54 2.84 -13.20 0.55
C VAL A 54 3.64 -11.92 0.72
N GLY A 55 3.47 -11.21 1.85
CA GLY A 55 4.29 -10.04 2.18
C GLY A 55 5.76 -10.40 2.39
N GLU A 56 6.05 -11.45 3.16
CA GLU A 56 7.41 -11.93 3.40
C GLU A 56 8.08 -12.44 2.11
N ASP A 57 7.36 -13.17 1.27
CA ASP A 57 7.85 -13.64 -0.04
C ASP A 57 8.15 -12.46 -0.97
N LEU A 58 7.31 -11.41 -0.94
CA LEU A 58 7.60 -10.17 -1.66
C LEU A 58 8.86 -9.49 -1.11
N TYR A 59 9.01 -9.43 0.21
CA TYR A 59 10.17 -8.82 0.86
C TYR A 59 11.49 -9.55 0.57
N ASN A 60 11.43 -10.88 0.47
CA ASN A 60 12.59 -11.73 0.18
C ASN A 60 12.91 -11.84 -1.32
N ASP A 61 12.04 -11.35 -2.20
CA ASP A 61 12.27 -11.33 -3.63
C ASP A 61 13.38 -10.32 -3.98
N PRO A 62 14.49 -10.74 -4.63
CA PRO A 62 15.59 -9.84 -5.00
C PRO A 62 15.17 -8.66 -5.88
N GLU A 63 14.11 -8.78 -6.70
CA GLU A 63 13.63 -7.68 -7.56
C GLU A 63 12.89 -6.58 -6.76
N TRP A 64 12.39 -6.93 -5.58
CA TRP A 64 11.52 -6.08 -4.78
C TRP A 64 12.15 -5.65 -3.46
N HIS A 65 13.08 -6.43 -2.91
CA HIS A 65 13.73 -6.19 -1.62
C HIS A 65 14.23 -4.74 -1.47
N ASP A 66 15.01 -4.25 -2.44
CA ASP A 66 15.60 -2.90 -2.40
C ASP A 66 14.57 -1.76 -2.42
N LYS A 67 13.32 -2.05 -2.80
CA LYS A 67 12.21 -1.08 -2.81
C LYS A 67 11.51 -1.00 -1.45
N MET A 68 11.79 -1.91 -0.53
CA MET A 68 11.18 -2.00 0.80
C MET A 68 12.21 -1.70 1.88
N LEU A 69 11.84 -0.82 2.82
CA LEU A 69 12.75 -0.38 3.89
C LEU A 69 12.59 -1.22 5.16
N ALA A 70 11.51 -1.98 5.27
CA ALA A 70 11.21 -2.84 6.40
C ALA A 70 10.36 -4.03 5.94
N VAL A 71 10.36 -5.08 6.76
CA VAL A 71 9.49 -6.24 6.59
C VAL A 71 8.01 -5.78 6.62
N PRO A 72 7.15 -6.28 5.72
CA PRO A 72 5.72 -5.98 5.72
C PRO A 72 5.05 -6.29 7.06
N ASP A 73 4.17 -5.40 7.49
CA ASP A 73 3.43 -5.52 8.73
C ASP A 73 1.93 -5.75 8.47
N VAL A 74 1.42 -6.90 8.89
CA VAL A 74 0.00 -7.23 8.79
C VAL A 74 -0.68 -6.76 10.06
N LEU A 75 -1.45 -5.67 9.94
CA LEU A 75 -2.16 -5.07 11.07
C LEU A 75 -3.31 -5.96 11.60
N GLY A 76 -3.77 -6.90 10.77
CA GLY A 76 -4.90 -7.76 11.07
C GLY A 76 -6.21 -7.18 10.55
N ILE A 77 -7.29 -7.46 11.28
CA ILE A 77 -8.65 -7.10 10.88
C ILE A 77 -8.90 -5.62 11.18
N ASP A 78 -9.13 -4.84 10.13
CA ASP A 78 -9.39 -3.40 10.19
C ASP A 78 -10.89 -3.09 10.32
N SER A 79 -11.74 -3.89 9.67
CA SER A 79 -13.20 -3.74 9.78
C SER A 79 -13.97 -5.04 9.53
N LEU A 80 -15.16 -5.14 10.14
CA LEU A 80 -16.14 -6.20 9.92
C LEU A 80 -17.43 -5.57 9.40
N THR A 81 -17.91 -6.02 8.25
CA THR A 81 -19.15 -5.54 7.61
C THR A 81 -19.99 -6.72 7.15
N HIS A 82 -21.20 -6.42 6.65
CA HIS A 82 -22.06 -7.43 6.02
C HIS A 82 -21.46 -8.08 4.76
N GLU A 83 -20.49 -7.42 4.11
CA GLU A 83 -19.83 -7.91 2.90
C GLU A 83 -18.65 -8.84 3.23
N GLY A 84 -18.21 -8.84 4.50
CA GLY A 84 -17.08 -9.64 4.95
C GLY A 84 -16.19 -8.89 5.92
N MET A 85 -14.93 -9.27 5.91
CA MET A 85 -13.89 -8.78 6.80
C MET A 85 -12.77 -8.13 5.98
N THR A 86 -12.32 -6.98 6.42
CA THR A 86 -11.20 -6.26 5.79
C THR A 86 -9.93 -6.51 6.58
N ILE A 87 -8.91 -7.05 5.92
CA ILE A 87 -7.57 -7.24 6.50
C ILE A 87 -6.63 -6.23 5.85
N THR A 88 -5.83 -5.55 6.67
CA THR A 88 -4.91 -4.51 6.19
C THR A 88 -3.45 -4.91 6.40
N ILE A 89 -2.63 -4.68 5.38
CA ILE A 89 -1.18 -4.84 5.40
C ILE A 89 -0.49 -3.54 4.99
N TRP A 90 0.54 -3.16 5.74
CA TRP A 90 1.37 -1.99 5.49
C TRP A 90 2.78 -2.40 5.09
N ILE A 91 3.33 -1.69 4.11
CA ILE A 91 4.72 -1.85 3.71
C ILE A 91 5.37 -0.48 3.66
N GLN A 92 6.48 -0.33 4.40
CA GLN A 92 7.33 0.84 4.30
C GLN A 92 8.28 0.67 3.12
N THR A 93 8.22 1.60 2.16
CA THR A 93 8.95 1.53 0.90
C THR A 93 9.90 2.71 0.75
N ALA A 94 10.88 2.56 -0.15
CA ALA A 94 11.63 3.69 -0.66
C ALA A 94 10.67 4.73 -1.29
N PRO A 95 11.07 6.01 -1.35
CA PRO A 95 10.29 7.08 -1.98
C PRO A 95 9.73 6.70 -3.36
N ALA A 96 8.44 6.99 -3.58
CA ALA A 96 7.72 6.75 -4.83
C ALA A 96 7.54 5.27 -5.25
N GLN A 97 8.04 4.31 -4.47
CA GLN A 97 7.89 2.88 -4.74
C GLN A 97 6.56 2.27 -4.25
N GLN A 98 5.80 3.00 -3.42
CA GLN A 98 4.58 2.50 -2.79
C GLN A 98 3.52 1.99 -3.79
N TRP A 99 3.46 2.61 -4.97
CA TRP A 99 2.51 2.18 -5.99
C TRP A 99 2.98 0.95 -6.74
N SER A 100 4.28 0.82 -7.00
CA SER A 100 4.86 -0.37 -7.65
C SER A 100 4.74 -1.58 -6.72
N VAL A 101 5.24 -1.45 -5.49
CA VAL A 101 5.16 -2.50 -4.46
C VAL A 101 3.71 -2.88 -4.17
N GLY A 102 2.83 -1.89 -4.01
CA GLY A 102 1.42 -2.16 -3.76
C GLY A 102 0.71 -2.86 -4.92
N ARG A 103 1.11 -2.63 -6.19
CA ARG A 103 0.53 -3.34 -7.34
C ARG A 103 0.99 -4.79 -7.38
N GLU A 104 2.28 -5.02 -7.16
CA GLU A 104 2.83 -6.38 -7.10
C GLU A 104 2.20 -7.18 -5.97
N LEU A 105 2.08 -6.59 -4.78
CA LEU A 105 1.42 -7.22 -3.65
C LEU A 105 -0.03 -7.63 -4.00
N ARG A 106 -0.80 -6.73 -4.64
CA ARG A 106 -2.15 -7.06 -5.12
C ARG A 106 -2.16 -8.20 -6.12
N PHE A 107 -1.19 -8.24 -7.02
CA PHE A 107 -1.06 -9.31 -8.01
C PHE A 107 -0.81 -10.67 -7.33
N ARG A 108 0.15 -10.75 -6.40
CA ARG A 108 0.46 -11.98 -5.66
C ARG A 108 -0.70 -12.43 -4.77
N VAL A 109 -1.39 -11.51 -4.11
CA VAL A 109 -2.58 -11.83 -3.28
C VAL A 109 -3.72 -12.39 -4.14
N ARG A 110 -3.81 -12.02 -5.43
CA ARG A 110 -4.80 -12.55 -6.38
C ARG A 110 -4.39 -13.89 -7.02
N GLN A 111 -3.23 -14.44 -6.70
CA GLN A 111 -2.75 -15.71 -7.25
C GLN A 111 -3.01 -16.97 -6.37
N PRO A 112 -4.00 -17.05 -5.46
CA PRO A 112 -4.21 -18.29 -4.73
C PRO A 112 -4.73 -19.41 -5.64
#